data_AF-A0A6N2LF00-F1
#
_entry.id   AF-A0A6N2LF00-F1
#
_cell.length_a   1.000
_cell.length_b   1.000
_cell.length_c   1.000
_cell.angle_alpha   90.00
_cell.angle_beta   90.00
_cell.angle_gamma   90.00
#
_symmetry.space_group_name_H-M   'P 1'
#
loop_
_entity.id
_entity.type
_entity.pdbx_description
1 polymer ?
#
loop_
_entity_poly.entity_id
_entity_poly.type
_entity_poly.pdbx_seq_one_letter_code
_entity_poly.pdbx_strand_id
1 'polypeptide(L)'
;MEILKIHSAGIAKHGDIDYEAVVKLAEGFNGADLRNVCAEAGMSAIRAELDYAIQEDFMKAVRELNEAKNLESSAHYFGTL
;
A
#
# COMPACT_ATOMS: atom_id res chain seq x y z
N MET A 1 -4.36 6.43 -9.36
CA MET A 1 -3.33 5.72 -10.15
C MET A 1 -2.03 6.51 -10.25
N GLU A 2 -2.04 7.78 -10.66
CA GLU A 2 -0.81 8.57 -10.87
C GLU A 2 0.11 8.65 -9.64
N ILE A 3 -0.49 8.81 -8.45
CA ILE A 3 0.25 8.83 -7.18
C ILE A 3 1.10 7.57 -6.98
N LEU A 4 0.53 6.38 -7.24
CA LEU A 4 1.26 5.12 -7.16
C LEU A 4 2.38 5.07 -8.20
N LYS A 5 2.13 5.50 -9.44
CA LYS A 5 3.16 5.53 -10.50
C LYS A 5 4.33 6.44 -10.14
N ILE A 6 4.05 7.62 -9.59
CA ILE A 6 5.07 8.58 -9.14
C ILE A 6 5.88 8.00 -7.97
N HIS A 7 5.21 7.51 -6.93
CA HIS A 7 5.91 7.06 -5.71
C HIS A 7 6.57 5.68 -5.85
N SER A 8 6.10 4.84 -6.77
CA SER A 8 6.78 3.57 -7.08
C SER A 8 7.90 3.73 -8.11
N ALA A 9 8.10 4.90 -8.72
CA ALA A 9 9.14 5.10 -9.74
C ALA A 9 10.55 4.77 -9.22
N GLY A 10 10.83 5.04 -7.94
CA GLY A 10 12.11 4.74 -7.30
C GLY A 10 12.24 3.32 -6.72
N ILE A 11 11.19 2.49 -6.82
CA ILE A 11 11.21 1.12 -6.31
C ILE A 11 11.64 0.20 -7.45
N ALA A 12 12.68 -0.62 -7.24
CA ALA A 12 13.00 -1.70 -8.17
C ALA A 12 11.82 -2.69 -8.20
N LYS A 13 11.38 -3.07 -9.41
CA LYS A 13 10.21 -3.91 -9.62
C LYS A 13 10.59 -5.08 -10.50
N HIS A 14 10.05 -6.26 -10.21
CA HIS A 14 10.18 -7.43 -11.06
C HIS A 14 8.81 -7.82 -11.62
N GLY A 15 8.72 -7.88 -12.94
CA GLY A 15 7.45 -8.01 -13.65
C GLY A 15 6.63 -6.72 -13.67
N ASP A 16 5.42 -6.82 -14.20
CA ASP A 16 4.51 -5.70 -14.34
C ASP A 16 3.64 -5.53 -13.09
N ILE A 17 3.48 -4.27 -12.66
CA ILE A 17 2.57 -3.91 -11.58
C ILE A 17 1.27 -3.40 -12.19
N ASP A 18 0.17 -4.09 -11.89
CA ASP A 18 -1.18 -3.64 -12.22
C ASP A 18 -1.64 -2.61 -11.19
N TYR A 19 -1.24 -1.36 -11.42
CA TYR A 19 -1.65 -0.22 -10.59
C TYR A 19 -3.15 0.04 -10.61
N GLU A 20 -3.88 -0.43 -11.62
CA GLU A 20 -5.33 -0.27 -11.66
C GLU A 20 -5.98 -1.20 -10.64
N ALA A 21 -5.54 -2.46 -10.56
CA ALA A 21 -5.97 -3.40 -9.52
C ALA A 21 -5.63 -2.89 -8.12
N VAL A 22 -4.43 -2.33 -7.92
CA VAL A 22 -4.01 -1.75 -6.63
C VAL A 22 -4.93 -0.59 -6.22
N VAL A 23 -5.24 0.33 -7.14
CA VAL A 23 -6.16 1.45 -6.86
C VAL A 23 -7.58 0.98 -6.55
N LYS A 24 -8.08 -0.02 -7.28
CA LYS A 24 -9.41 -0.61 -7.02
C LYS A 24 -9.50 -1.19 -5.62
N LEU A 25 -8.44 -1.81 -5.12
CA LEU A 25 -8.40 -2.34 -3.75
C LEU A 25 -8.23 -1.24 -2.69
N ALA A 26 -7.58 -0.14 -3.04
CA ALA A 26 -7.32 1.01 -2.16
C ALA A 26 -8.48 2.03 -2.14
N GLU A 27 -9.72 1.56 -2.21
CA GLU A 27 -10.89 2.45 -2.12
C GLU A 27 -10.90 3.20 -0.78
N GLY A 28 -11.21 4.50 -0.81
CA GLY A 28 -11.19 5.37 0.38
C GLY A 28 -9.81 5.86 0.82
N PHE A 29 -8.73 5.45 0.14
CA PHE A 29 -7.37 5.92 0.44
C PHE A 29 -7.16 7.34 -0.11
N ASN A 30 -6.54 8.20 0.69
CA ASN A 30 -6.06 9.50 0.22
C ASN A 30 -4.66 9.40 -0.40
N GLY A 31 -4.10 10.53 -0.86
CA GLY A 31 -2.78 10.53 -1.49
C GLY A 31 -1.64 10.09 -0.57
N ALA A 32 -1.71 10.39 0.73
CA ALA A 32 -0.72 9.94 1.71
C ALA A 32 -0.82 8.42 1.94
N ASP A 33 -2.04 7.88 2.00
CA ASP A 33 -2.26 6.44 2.10
C ASP A 33 -1.68 5.71 0.89
N LEU A 34 -1.92 6.21 -0.34
CA LEU A 34 -1.36 5.63 -1.57
C LEU A 34 0.17 5.71 -1.62
N ARG A 35 0.76 6.79 -1.10
CA ARG A 35 2.22 6.85 -0.90
C ARG A 35 2.68 5.78 0.09
N ASN A 36 1.93 5.56 1.16
CA ASN A 36 2.26 4.55 2.16
C ASN A 36 2.16 3.13 1.60
N VAL A 37 1.22 2.85 0.69
CA VAL A 37 1.16 1.58 -0.05
C VAL A 37 2.49 1.29 -0.77
N CYS A 38 3.08 2.28 -1.45
CA CYS A 38 4.38 2.09 -2.11
C CYS A 38 5.51 1.83 -1.10
N ALA A 39 5.52 2.52 0.04
CA ALA A 39 6.51 2.31 1.08
C ALA A 39 6.41 0.90 1.68
N GLU A 40 5.20 0.46 2.03
CA GLU A 40 4.97 -0.85 2.62
C GLU A 40 5.24 -1.98 1.62
N ALA A 41 4.94 -1.79 0.33
CA ALA A 41 5.31 -2.75 -0.71
C ALA A 41 6.83 -2.93 -0.80
N GLY A 42 7.60 -1.84 -0.76
CA GLY A 42 9.06 -1.91 -0.71
C GLY A 42 9.58 -2.58 0.57
N MET A 43 8.97 -2.29 1.72
CA MET A 43 9.32 -2.95 2.98
C MET A 43 8.97 -4.44 2.99
N SER A 44 7.88 -4.84 2.33
CA SER A 44 7.51 -6.25 2.16
C SER A 44 8.59 -7.01 1.39
N ALA A 45 9.08 -6.46 0.29
CA ALA A 45 10.18 -7.02 -0.47
C ALA A 45 11.48 -7.14 0.36
N ILE A 46 11.84 -6.08 1.10
CA ILE A 46 13.03 -6.09 1.99
C ILE A 46 12.91 -7.19 3.05
N ARG A 47 11.74 -7.36 3.67
CA ARG A 47 11.49 -8.42 4.65
C ARG A 47 11.54 -9.82 4.05
N ALA A 48 11.31 -9.95 2.75
CA ALA A 48 11.47 -11.18 1.98
C ALA A 48 12.91 -11.40 1.47
N GLU A 49 13.86 -10.55 1.88
CA GLU A 49 15.26 -10.57 1.42
C GLU A 49 15.41 -10.38 -0.11
N LEU A 50 14.47 -9.65 -0.71
CA LEU A 50 14.47 -9.28 -2.13
C LEU A 50 14.85 -7.81 -2.31
N ASP A 51 15.52 -7.50 -3.43
CA ASP A 51 15.89 -6.14 -3.84
C ASP A 51 14.87 -5.51 -4.81
N TYR A 52 13.77 -6.21 -5.10
CA TYR A 52 12.68 -5.74 -5.94
C TYR A 52 11.31 -6.08 -5.35
N ALA A 53 10.31 -5.26 -5.62
CA ALA A 53 8.91 -5.54 -5.31
C ALA A 53 8.20 -6.22 -6.49
N ILE A 54 7.25 -7.09 -6.17
CA ILE A 54 6.33 -7.73 -7.14
C ILE A 54 4.89 -7.27 -6.90
N GLN A 55 3.98 -7.63 -7.80
CA GLN A 55 2.54 -7.30 -7.67
C GLN A 55 1.97 -7.67 -6.28
N GLU A 56 2.36 -8.83 -5.75
CA GLU A 56 1.88 -9.32 -4.45
C GLU A 56 2.22 -8.38 -3.30
N ASP A 57 3.40 -7.76 -3.31
CA ASP A 57 3.81 -6.79 -2.28
C ASP A 57 2.90 -5.57 -2.23
N PHE A 58 2.52 -5.05 -3.40
CA PHE A 58 1.57 -3.92 -3.48
C PHE A 58 0.17 -4.33 -3.02
N MET A 59 -0.30 -5.52 -3.39
CA MET A 59 -1.61 -6.02 -2.98
C MET A 59 -1.67 -6.28 -1.47
N LYS A 60 -0.58 -6.82 -0.89
CA LYS A 60 -0.44 -7.03 0.54
C LYS A 60 -0.42 -5.72 1.31
N ALA A 61 0.37 -4.75 0.86
CA ALA A 61 0.45 -3.41 1.45
C ALA A 61 -0.92 -2.72 1.56
N VAL A 62 -1.76 -2.80 0.51
CA VAL A 62 -3.12 -2.23 0.58
C VAL A 62 -3.97 -2.92 1.65
N ARG A 63 -3.91 -4.25 1.74
CA ARG A 63 -4.70 -5.01 2.73
C ARG A 63 -4.31 -4.67 4.15
N GLU A 64 -3.00 -4.67 4.44
CA GLU A 64 -2.47 -4.35 5.77
C GLU A 64 -2.85 -2.93 6.21
N LEU A 65 -2.72 -1.95 5.30
CA LEU A 65 -3.09 -0.56 5.59
C LEU A 65 -4.61 -0.39 5.76
N ASN A 66 -5.42 -1.13 5.02
CA ASN A 66 -6.86 -1.07 5.17
C ASN A 66 -7.31 -1.63 6.53
N GLU A 67 -6.74 -2.77 6.96
CA GLU A 67 -6.98 -3.34 8.28
C GLU A 67 -6.58 -2.36 9.40
N ALA A 68 -5.40 -1.74 9.30
CA ALA A 68 -4.94 -0.75 10.26
C ALA A 68 -5.91 0.46 10.35
N LYS A 69 -6.34 1.02 9.21
CA LYS A 69 -7.27 2.16 9.17
C LYS A 69 -8.64 1.82 9.76
N ASN A 70 -9.13 0.59 9.54
CA ASN A 70 -10.39 0.13 10.11
C ASN A 70 -10.31 0.03 11.64
N LEU A 71 -9.18 -0.47 12.16
CA LEU A 71 -8.93 -0.51 13.61
C LEU A 71 -8.79 0.89 14.21
N GLU A 72 -8.07 1.80 13.56
CA GLU A 72 -7.93 3.20 13.99
C GLU A 72 -9.29 3.92 14.03
N SER A 73 -10.10 3.75 12.99
CA SER A 73 -11.43 4.36 12.91
C SER A 73 -12.34 3.86 14.04
N SER A 74 -12.28 2.55 14.32
CA SER A 74 -12.99 1.92 15.42
C SER A 74 -12.53 2.46 16.78
N ALA A 75 -11.21 2.49 17.02
CA ALA A 75 -10.62 2.99 18.26
C ALA A 75 -10.94 4.49 18.51
N HIS A 76 -10.91 5.31 17.45
CA HIS A 76 -11.29 6.72 17.55
C HIS A 76 -12.74 6.90 17.99
N TYR A 77 -13.66 6.10 17.42
CA TYR A 77 -15.07 6.12 17.79
C TYR A 77 -15.29 5.80 19.28
N PHE A 78 -14.60 4.80 19.81
CA PHE A 78 -14.71 4.41 21.23
C PHE A 78 -13.99 5.37 22.19
N GLY A 79 -12.95 6.09 21.75
CA GLY A 79 -12.21 7.04 22.60
C GLY A 79 -12.89 8.40 22.80
N THR A 80 -13.93 8.71 22.02
CA THR A 80 -14.72 9.95 22.12
C THR A 80 -16.03 9.82 22.90
N LEU A 81 -16.37 8.62 23.38
CA LEU A 81 -17.49 8.36 24.30
C LEU A 81 -16.99 8.30 25.75
#